data_AF-A0A1D2R1X3-F1
#
_entry.id   AF-A0A1D2R1X3-F1
#
_cell.length_a   1.000
_cell.length_b   1.000
_cell.length_c   1.000
_cell.angle_alpha   90.00
_cell.angle_beta   90.00
_cell.angle_gamma   90.00
#
_symmetry.space_group_name_H-M   'P 1'
#
loop_
_entity.id
_entity.type
_entity.pdbx_description
1 polymer ?
#
loop_
_entity_poly.entity_id
_entity_poly.type
_entity_poly.pdbx_seq_one_letter_code
_entity_poly.pdbx_strand_id
1 'polypeptide(L)'
;MKFSKSFTVKGDIGKVFELTKEHMSNMKFQIVNQNTPNFISLKRGSRLGSLTSSETENAETELSITLKQKGGEVNILCDYDVRWYRVQWFTASDKSTLESEVEELKYFLVTTIEEKPKRDPGHEKELAERKRKLEDQRRRLKELEEEGYGGDEEFKELKRLIEKEERKLPDEYR
;
A
#
# COMPACT_ATOMS: atom_id res chain seq x y z
N MET A 1 -19.24 24.67 -3.66
CA MET A 1 -18.02 25.49 -3.46
C MET A 1 -16.88 24.69 -4.04
N LYS A 2 -16.03 25.31 -4.87
CA LYS A 2 -15.01 24.60 -5.63
C LYS A 2 -13.63 24.84 -5.03
N PHE A 3 -12.90 23.76 -4.78
CA PHE A 3 -11.51 23.80 -4.35
C PHE A 3 -10.72 22.79 -5.17
N SER A 4 -9.62 23.25 -5.75
CA SER A 4 -8.77 22.43 -6.62
C SER A 4 -7.34 22.52 -6.13
N LYS A 5 -6.69 21.37 -5.97
CA LYS A 5 -5.27 21.30 -5.61
C LYS A 5 -4.63 20.12 -6.32
N SER A 6 -3.43 20.35 -6.85
CA SER A 6 -2.65 19.33 -7.52
C SER A 6 -1.31 19.12 -6.85
N PHE A 7 -0.81 17.89 -6.94
CA PHE A 7 0.54 17.54 -6.51
C PHE A 7 1.07 16.41 -7.39
N THR A 8 2.34 16.07 -7.21
CA THR A 8 3.02 15.04 -8.00
C THR A 8 3.67 14.04 -7.07
N VAL A 9 3.60 12.76 -7.41
CA VAL A 9 4.28 11.66 -6.73
C VAL A 9 5.07 10.83 -7.73
N LYS A 10 6.16 10.20 -7.29
CA LYS A 10 6.89 9.23 -8.11
C LYS A 10 6.12 7.92 -8.17
N GLY A 11 6.26 7.17 -9.26
CA GLY A 11 5.74 5.81 -9.37
C GLY A 11 4.89 5.55 -10.61
N ASP A 12 4.26 4.37 -10.59
CA ASP A 12 3.35 3.89 -11.63
C ASP A 12 1.92 4.35 -11.35
N ILE A 13 1.24 4.88 -12.36
CA ILE A 13 -0.14 5.37 -12.27
C ILE A 13 -1.13 4.31 -11.80
N GLY A 14 -0.94 3.04 -12.15
CA GLY A 14 -1.79 1.94 -11.69
C GLY A 14 -1.67 1.73 -10.19
N LYS A 15 -0.44 1.70 -9.66
CA LYS A 15 -0.21 1.61 -8.20
C LYS A 15 -0.76 2.82 -7.46
N VAL A 16 -0.50 4.03 -7.97
CA VAL A 16 -1.01 5.29 -7.37
C VAL A 16 -2.54 5.31 -7.36
N PHE A 17 -3.17 4.83 -8.43
CA PHE A 17 -4.63 4.77 -8.54
C PHE A 17 -5.25 3.88 -7.46
N GLU A 18 -4.72 2.66 -7.28
CA GLU A 18 -5.25 1.74 -6.26
C GLU A 18 -5.02 2.25 -4.83
N LEU A 19 -3.83 2.79 -4.54
CA LEU A 19 -3.55 3.41 -3.24
C LEU A 19 -4.45 4.62 -2.97
N THR A 20 -4.75 5.42 -4.01
CA THR A 20 -5.67 6.54 -3.87
C THR A 20 -7.08 6.05 -3.51
N LYS A 21 -7.57 4.98 -4.15
CA LYS A 21 -8.89 4.39 -3.81
C LYS A 21 -8.94 3.89 -2.38
N GLU A 22 -7.89 3.20 -1.94
CA GLU A 22 -7.78 2.67 -0.57
C GLU A 22 -7.84 3.81 0.45
N HIS A 23 -7.01 4.85 0.27
CA HIS A 23 -6.98 6.00 1.16
C HIS A 23 -8.32 6.75 1.21
N MET A 24 -8.95 6.96 0.05
CA MET A 24 -10.25 7.64 -0.04
C MET A 24 -11.37 6.86 0.65
N SER A 25 -11.35 5.52 0.51
CA SER A 25 -12.30 4.64 1.20
C SER A 25 -12.17 4.75 2.73
N ASN A 26 -10.94 4.84 3.24
CA ASN A 26 -10.67 5.06 4.66
C ASN A 26 -11.20 6.42 5.16
N MET A 27 -11.22 7.43 4.29
CA MET A 27 -11.83 8.74 4.56
C MET A 27 -13.36 8.76 4.34
N LYS A 28 -14.01 7.59 4.25
CA LYS A 28 -15.46 7.42 4.03
C LYS A 28 -15.98 8.00 2.71
N PHE A 29 -15.12 8.21 1.72
CA PHE A 29 -15.59 8.49 0.36
C PHE A 29 -16.07 7.22 -0.32
N GLN A 30 -17.18 7.33 -1.05
CA GLN A 30 -17.71 6.28 -1.90
C GLN A 30 -17.37 6.57 -3.35
N ILE A 31 -16.89 5.57 -4.08
CA ILE A 31 -16.65 5.68 -5.53
C ILE A 31 -18.00 5.69 -6.25
N VAL A 32 -18.27 6.77 -6.96
CA VAL A 32 -19.48 6.93 -7.80
C VAL A 32 -19.18 6.56 -9.25
N ASN A 33 -17.99 6.90 -9.73
CA ASN A 33 -17.55 6.58 -11.08
C ASN A 33 -16.02 6.45 -11.09
N GLN A 34 -15.47 5.64 -12.00
CA GLN A 34 -14.04 5.53 -12.19
C GLN A 34 -13.70 5.18 -13.64
N ASN A 35 -12.55 5.67 -14.11
CA ASN A 35 -11.93 5.25 -15.35
C ASN A 35 -10.48 4.93 -15.07
N THR A 36 -10.17 3.65 -14.91
CA THR A 36 -8.85 3.18 -14.50
C THR A 36 -7.82 3.37 -15.62
N PRO A 37 -6.61 3.88 -15.33
CA PRO A 37 -6.11 4.37 -14.03
C PRO A 37 -6.15 5.91 -13.90
N ASN A 38 -6.92 6.60 -14.75
CA ASN A 38 -6.82 8.06 -14.92
C ASN A 38 -7.79 8.89 -14.09
N PHE A 39 -8.88 8.31 -13.58
CA PHE A 39 -9.94 9.10 -12.97
C PHE A 39 -10.75 8.35 -11.92
N ILE A 40 -11.06 9.04 -10.82
CA ILE A 40 -11.95 8.57 -9.76
C ILE A 40 -12.90 9.72 -9.41
N SER A 41 -14.20 9.46 -9.42
CA SER A 41 -15.23 10.35 -8.87
C SER A 41 -15.77 9.74 -7.59
N LEU A 42 -15.76 10.55 -6.54
CA LEU A 42 -16.02 10.18 -5.17
C LEU A 42 -17.11 11.07 -4.59
N LYS A 43 -17.91 10.53 -3.67
CA LYS A 43 -18.86 11.29 -2.86
C LYS A 43 -18.74 10.95 -1.38
N ARG A 44 -18.94 11.95 -0.52
CA ARG A 44 -19.15 11.78 0.92
C ARG A 44 -20.20 12.76 1.42
N GLY A 45 -20.86 12.42 2.53
CA GLY A 45 -21.95 13.23 3.10
C GLY A 45 -23.30 13.05 2.40
N SER A 46 -24.35 13.61 3.00
CA SER A 46 -25.77 13.52 2.61
C SER A 46 -26.26 12.13 2.16
N ARG A 47 -26.65 11.31 3.15
CA ARG A 47 -27.64 10.22 3.04
C ARG A 47 -27.54 9.33 1.78
N LEU A 48 -26.67 8.33 1.83
CA LEU A 48 -26.84 7.11 1.03
C LEU A 48 -26.86 5.83 1.89
N GLY A 49 -27.36 5.90 3.14
CA GLY A 49 -27.54 4.67 3.92
C GLY A 49 -27.95 4.72 5.40
N SER A 50 -28.82 5.61 5.90
CA SER A 50 -29.33 5.40 7.26
C SER A 50 -30.76 5.91 7.51
N LEU A 51 -31.63 4.97 7.88
CA LEU A 51 -32.97 5.15 8.43
C LEU A 51 -32.92 5.37 9.96
N THR A 52 -31.76 5.65 10.54
CA THR A 52 -31.60 5.87 11.98
C THR A 52 -30.55 6.93 12.28
N SER A 53 -30.84 7.74 13.29
CA SER A 53 -30.03 8.81 13.89
C SER A 53 -29.77 10.07 13.04
N SER A 54 -30.72 10.99 13.16
CA SER A 54 -30.48 12.43 13.22
C SER A 54 -29.30 12.78 14.13
N GLU A 55 -28.23 13.33 13.53
CA GLU A 55 -27.55 14.59 13.91
C GLU A 55 -26.22 14.71 13.12
N THR A 56 -26.18 15.68 12.20
CA THR A 56 -24.98 16.34 11.64
C THR A 56 -23.85 15.52 11.02
N GLU A 57 -23.85 15.39 9.69
CA GLU A 57 -22.64 15.53 8.82
C GLU A 57 -23.10 16.18 7.49
N ASN A 58 -23.24 17.51 7.52
CA ASN A 58 -24.17 18.30 6.69
C ASN A 58 -23.60 18.89 5.37
N ALA A 59 -22.49 18.36 4.85
CA ALA A 59 -21.92 18.80 3.57
C ALA A 59 -21.87 17.64 2.59
N GLU A 60 -22.63 17.74 1.50
CA GLU A 60 -22.48 16.83 0.36
C GLU A 60 -21.22 17.24 -0.39
N THR A 61 -20.20 16.39 -0.37
CA THR A 61 -18.92 16.67 -1.01
C THR A 61 -18.71 15.70 -2.16
N GLU A 62 -18.61 16.24 -3.37
CA GLU A 62 -18.15 15.52 -4.55
C GLU A 62 -16.64 15.79 -4.72
N LEU A 63 -15.85 14.75 -4.96
CA LEU A 63 -14.42 14.85 -5.21
C LEU A 63 -14.10 14.13 -6.52
N SER A 64 -13.47 14.83 -7.44
CA SER A 64 -12.91 14.25 -8.66
C SER A 64 -11.40 14.21 -8.55
N ILE A 65 -10.80 13.04 -8.72
CA ILE A 65 -9.35 12.86 -8.74
C ILE A 65 -8.94 12.46 -10.15
N THR A 66 -8.10 13.27 -10.78
CA THR A 66 -7.53 13.00 -12.10
C THR A 66 -6.05 12.67 -11.97
N LEU A 67 -5.64 11.56 -12.56
CA LEU A 67 -4.26 11.07 -12.56
C LEU A 67 -3.68 11.09 -13.98
N LYS A 68 -2.47 11.65 -14.12
CA LYS A 68 -1.75 11.71 -15.39
C LYS A 68 -0.29 11.30 -15.19
N GLN A 69 0.13 10.24 -15.89
CA GLN A 69 1.53 9.82 -15.93
C GLN A 69 2.33 10.79 -16.79
N LYS A 70 3.45 11.28 -16.27
CA LYS A 70 4.43 12.08 -17.02
C LYS A 70 5.83 11.60 -16.65
N GLY A 71 6.42 10.75 -17.48
CA GLY A 71 7.69 10.10 -17.16
C GLY A 71 7.54 9.15 -15.98
N GLY A 72 8.48 9.17 -15.02
CA GLY A 72 8.43 8.36 -13.80
C GLY A 72 7.56 8.91 -12.67
N GLU A 73 6.74 9.92 -12.97
CA GLU A 73 5.91 10.63 -12.00
C GLU A 73 4.44 10.66 -12.42
N VAL A 74 3.56 10.71 -11.43
CA VAL A 74 2.11 10.81 -11.58
C VAL A 74 1.66 12.15 -11.01
N ASN A 75 1.10 13.00 -11.88
CA ASN A 75 0.43 14.21 -11.45
C ASN A 75 -1.01 13.89 -11.06
N ILE A 76 -1.41 14.35 -9.88
CA ILE A 76 -2.72 14.11 -9.28
C ILE A 76 -3.38 15.47 -9.09
N LEU A 77 -4.59 15.62 -9.61
CA LEU A 77 -5.44 16.78 -9.42
C LEU A 77 -6.67 16.37 -8.63
N CYS A 78 -6.88 16.99 -7.47
CA CYS A 78 -8.05 16.82 -6.63
C CYS A 78 -8.97 18.03 -6.78
N ASP A 79 -10.16 17.81 -7.33
CA ASP A 79 -11.20 18.81 -7.55
C ASP A 79 -12.40 18.51 -6.64
N TYR A 80 -12.57 19.31 -5.60
CA TYR A 80 -13.69 19.25 -4.67
C TYR A 80 -14.83 20.18 -5.11
N ASP A 81 -16.06 19.68 -5.08
CA ASP A 81 -17.30 20.46 -5.09
C ASP A 81 -18.11 20.17 -3.82
N VAL A 82 -18.08 21.11 -2.88
CA VAL A 82 -18.75 20.99 -1.58
C VAL A 82 -20.07 21.76 -1.60
N ARG A 83 -21.18 21.06 -1.40
CA ARG A 83 -22.54 21.63 -1.31
C ARG A 83 -23.04 21.59 0.13
N TRP A 84 -23.27 22.76 0.69
CA TRP A 84 -23.86 22.92 2.02
C TRP A 84 -25.35 23.22 1.90
N TYR A 85 -26.19 22.42 2.57
CA TYR A 85 -27.65 22.55 2.43
C TYR A 85 -28.27 23.74 3.17
N ARG A 86 -27.53 24.50 4.00
CA ARG A 86 -28.13 25.59 4.81
C ARG A 86 -27.27 26.82 5.15
N VAL A 87 -26.00 26.91 4.76
CA VAL A 87 -25.13 28.01 5.24
C VAL A 87 -24.23 28.53 4.13
N GLN A 88 -24.25 29.84 3.93
CA GLN A 88 -23.54 30.59 2.88
C GLN A 88 -22.07 30.88 3.23
N TRP A 89 -21.55 30.39 4.37
CA TRP A 89 -20.32 30.88 4.98
C TRP A 89 -19.24 29.80 4.92
N PHE A 90 -18.60 29.70 3.76
CA PHE A 90 -17.34 28.99 3.63
C PHE A 90 -16.27 29.78 4.38
N THR A 91 -15.69 29.17 5.41
CA THR A 91 -14.65 29.81 6.22
C THR A 91 -13.26 29.42 5.71
N ALA A 92 -12.25 30.20 6.09
CA ALA A 92 -10.85 29.82 5.88
C ALA A 92 -10.52 28.47 6.56
N SER A 93 -11.23 28.11 7.63
CA SER A 93 -11.08 26.82 8.32
C SER A 93 -11.51 25.66 7.43
N ASP A 94 -12.64 25.78 6.73
CA ASP A 94 -13.12 24.74 5.81
C ASP A 94 -12.15 24.51 4.66
N LYS A 95 -11.53 25.59 4.15
CA LYS A 95 -10.45 25.49 3.15
C LYS A 95 -9.25 24.73 3.69
N SER A 96 -8.83 25.04 4.91
CA SER A 96 -7.71 24.40 5.58
C SER A 96 -7.93 22.89 5.75
N THR A 97 -9.17 22.48 6.05
CA THR A 97 -9.53 21.06 6.13
C THR A 97 -9.34 20.36 4.78
N LEU A 98 -9.86 20.93 3.68
CA LEU A 98 -9.68 20.34 2.34
C LEU A 98 -8.20 20.33 1.91
N GLU A 99 -7.45 21.39 2.25
CA GLU A 99 -6.02 21.45 1.99
C GLU A 99 -5.25 20.37 2.76
N SER A 100 -5.65 20.08 4.00
CA SER A 100 -5.05 19.04 4.86
C SER A 100 -5.33 17.65 4.32
N GLU A 101 -6.56 17.36 3.86
CA GLU A 101 -6.89 16.07 3.24
C GLU A 101 -6.02 15.77 2.00
N VAL A 102 -5.74 16.81 1.20
CA VAL A 102 -4.86 16.66 0.04
C VAL A 102 -3.41 16.41 0.46
N GLU A 103 -2.92 17.06 1.52
CA GLU A 103 -1.58 16.78 2.05
C GLU A 103 -1.49 15.41 2.72
N GLU A 104 -2.54 14.94 3.39
CA GLU A 104 -2.62 13.59 3.96
C GLU A 104 -2.55 12.52 2.85
N LEU A 105 -3.31 12.68 1.77
CA LEU A 105 -3.23 11.79 0.61
C LEU A 105 -1.82 11.79 0.02
N LYS A 106 -1.22 12.97 -0.18
CA LYS A 106 0.13 13.09 -0.71
C LYS A 106 1.15 12.39 0.19
N TYR A 107 1.07 12.62 1.50
CA TYR A 107 1.94 11.98 2.48
C TYR A 107 1.77 10.46 2.46
N PHE A 108 0.53 9.96 2.44
CA PHE A 108 0.23 8.54 2.34
C PHE A 108 0.82 7.91 1.07
N LEU A 109 0.65 8.56 -0.09
CA LEU A 109 1.18 8.05 -1.35
C LEU A 109 2.71 8.05 -1.38
N VAL A 110 3.36 9.13 -0.94
CA VAL A 110 4.83 9.20 -0.90
C VAL A 110 5.39 8.12 0.03
N THR A 111 4.87 8.02 1.25
CA THR A 111 5.34 7.03 2.23
C THR A 111 5.10 5.60 1.76
N THR A 112 3.92 5.29 1.21
CA THR A 112 3.59 3.92 0.78
C THR A 112 4.30 3.50 -0.52
N ILE A 113 4.68 4.45 -1.36
CA ILE A 113 5.44 4.17 -2.59
C ILE A 113 6.94 4.03 -2.28
N GLU A 114 7.46 4.83 -1.35
CA GLU A 114 8.87 4.79 -0.92
C GLU A 114 9.16 3.66 0.07
N GLU A 115 8.18 3.22 0.86
CA GLU A 115 8.28 2.00 1.65
C GLU A 115 8.40 0.80 0.70
N LYS A 116 9.65 0.30 0.54
CA LYS A 116 9.91 -1.09 0.17
C LYS A 116 8.98 -1.98 0.99
N PRO A 117 8.41 -3.07 0.43
CA PRO A 117 7.46 -3.90 1.14
C PRO A 117 8.00 -4.22 2.52
N LYS A 118 7.30 -3.78 3.58
CA LYS A 118 7.62 -4.13 4.95
C LYS A 118 7.64 -5.66 4.99
N ARG A 119 8.86 -6.23 5.00
CA ARG A 119 9.05 -7.67 5.22
C ARG A 119 8.40 -7.95 6.56
N ASP A 120 7.43 -8.86 6.56
CA ASP A 120 6.73 -9.27 7.77
C ASP A 120 7.77 -9.68 8.83
N PRO A 121 7.81 -9.03 10.01
CA PRO A 121 8.79 -9.34 11.04
C PRO A 121 8.68 -10.77 11.57
N GLY A 122 7.54 -11.46 11.36
CA GLY A 122 7.40 -12.90 11.60
C GLY A 122 8.18 -13.74 10.58
N HIS A 123 8.10 -13.37 9.30
CA HIS A 123 8.80 -14.06 8.22
C HIS A 123 10.33 -13.92 8.33
N GLU A 124 10.84 -12.77 8.79
CA GLU A 124 12.28 -12.56 8.97
C GLU A 124 12.87 -13.43 10.10
N LYS A 125 12.13 -13.60 11.21
CA LYS A 125 12.51 -14.52 12.29
C LYS A 125 12.50 -15.98 11.84
N GLU A 126 11.47 -16.39 11.11
CA GLU A 126 11.38 -17.74 10.54
C GLU A 126 12.51 -18.00 9.54
N LEU A 127 12.84 -17.02 8.70
CA LEU A 127 13.94 -17.12 7.73
C LEU A 127 15.31 -17.19 8.42
N ALA A 128 15.51 -16.41 9.49
CA ALA A 128 16.72 -16.45 10.30
C ALA A 128 16.90 -17.79 11.01
N GLU A 129 15.82 -18.36 11.56
CA GLU A 129 15.85 -19.69 12.19
C GLU A 129 16.13 -20.80 11.16
N ARG A 130 15.50 -20.73 9.98
CA ARG A 130 15.79 -21.64 8.87
C ARG A 130 17.25 -21.58 8.44
N LYS A 131 17.83 -20.38 8.30
CA LYS A 131 19.25 -20.21 7.97
C LYS A 131 20.17 -20.86 8.99
N ARG A 132 19.92 -20.64 10.28
CA ARG A 132 20.71 -21.24 11.36
C ARG A 132 20.67 -22.77 11.31
N LYS A 133 19.49 -23.35 11.06
CA LYS A 133 19.34 -24.81 10.90
C LYS A 133 20.11 -25.34 9.69
N LEU A 134 20.08 -24.61 8.58
CA LEU A 134 20.73 -25.00 7.33
C LEU A 134 22.27 -24.90 7.44
N GLU A 135 22.77 -23.91 8.18
CA GLU A 135 24.19 -23.78 8.51
C GLU A 135 24.68 -24.93 9.40
N ASP A 136 23.91 -25.28 10.44
CA ASP A 136 24.20 -26.44 11.29
C ASP A 136 24.19 -27.75 10.49
N GLN A 137 23.26 -27.91 9.55
CA GLN A 137 23.22 -29.08 8.65
C GLN A 137 24.42 -29.12 7.70
N ARG A 138 24.83 -27.99 7.13
CA ARG A 138 26.04 -27.89 6.28
C ARG A 138 27.30 -28.24 7.08
N ARG A 139 27.37 -27.80 8.35
CA ARG A 139 28.49 -28.16 9.23
C ARG A 139 28.56 -29.66 9.47
N ARG A 140 27.44 -30.30 9.82
CA ARG A 140 27.38 -31.76 10.00
C ARG A 140 27.71 -32.52 8.72
N LEU A 141 27.23 -32.04 7.57
CA LEU A 141 27.57 -32.63 6.28
C LEU A 141 29.08 -32.56 6.04
N LYS A 142 29.71 -31.42 6.33
CA LYS A 142 31.16 -31.25 6.18
C LYS A 142 31.96 -32.16 7.14
N GLU A 143 31.52 -32.32 8.38
CA GLU A 143 32.12 -33.25 9.36
C GLU A 143 32.05 -34.71 8.85
N LEU A 144 30.90 -35.14 8.31
CA LEU A 144 30.74 -36.46 7.70
C LEU A 144 31.61 -36.66 6.44
N GLU A 145 31.82 -35.60 5.66
CA GLU A 145 32.72 -35.63 4.50
C GLU A 145 34.18 -35.82 4.94
N GLU A 146 34.62 -35.08 5.96
CA GLU A 146 35.97 -35.13 6.53
C GLU A 146 36.26 -36.46 7.24
N GLU A 147 35.25 -37.09 7.85
CA GLU A 147 35.35 -38.41 8.47
C GLU A 147 35.32 -39.59 7.47
N GLY A 148 35.16 -39.31 6.17
CA GLY A 148 35.19 -40.32 5.11
C GLY A 148 33.84 -41.00 4.82
N TYR A 149 32.75 -40.51 5.41
CA TYR A 149 31.37 -40.98 5.17
C TYR A 149 30.70 -40.31 3.95
N GLY A 150 31.47 -39.64 3.09
CA GLY A 150 30.94 -38.96 1.88
C GLY A 150 30.23 -39.88 0.87
N GLY A 151 30.42 -41.21 0.99
CA GLY A 151 29.74 -42.23 0.19
C GLY A 151 28.45 -42.76 0.80
N ASP A 152 28.20 -42.46 2.08
CA ASP A 152 27.17 -43.10 2.88
C ASP A 152 25.76 -42.62 2.52
N GLU A 153 24.76 -43.46 2.77
CA GLU A 153 23.38 -43.17 2.38
C GLU A 153 22.83 -41.97 3.16
N GLU A 154 23.21 -41.85 4.43
CA GLU A 154 22.88 -40.71 5.31
C GLU A 154 23.47 -39.40 4.80
N PHE A 155 24.72 -39.41 4.31
CA PHE A 155 25.36 -38.22 3.72
C PHE A 155 24.63 -37.75 2.47
N LYS A 156 24.25 -38.68 1.59
CA LYS A 156 23.51 -38.37 0.35
C LYS A 156 22.10 -37.84 0.64
N GLU A 157 21.42 -38.37 1.65
CA GLU A 157 20.10 -37.89 2.06
C GLU A 157 20.18 -36.48 2.64
N LEU A 158 21.14 -36.23 3.54
CA LEU A 158 21.37 -34.91 4.13
C LEU A 158 21.70 -33.85 3.06
N LYS A 159 22.54 -34.19 2.09
CA LYS A 159 22.88 -33.31 0.95
C LYS A 159 21.66 -32.92 0.11
N ARG A 160 20.75 -33.88 -0.16
CA ARG A 160 19.50 -33.61 -0.91
C ARG A 160 18.53 -32.73 -0.12
N LEU A 161 18.45 -32.92 1.21
CA LEU A 161 17.60 -32.11 2.08
C LEU A 161 18.06 -30.65 2.09
N ILE A 162 19.37 -30.42 2.23
CA ILE A 162 19.97 -29.08 2.19
C ILE A 162 19.67 -28.40 0.84
N GLU A 163 19.92 -29.08 -0.29
CA GLU A 163 19.68 -28.51 -1.62
C GLU A 163 18.19 -28.19 -1.85
N LYS A 164 17.28 -29.02 -1.32
CA LYS A 164 15.83 -28.79 -1.41
C LYS A 164 15.38 -27.61 -0.55
N GLU A 165 15.99 -27.38 0.61
CA GLU A 165 15.70 -26.21 1.45
C GLU A 165 16.30 -24.93 0.86
N GLU A 166 17.51 -24.97 0.30
CA GLU A 166 18.13 -23.84 -0.38
C GLU A 166 17.32 -23.38 -1.59
N ARG A 167 16.68 -24.32 -2.31
CA ARG A 167 15.81 -23.96 -3.43
C ARG A 167 14.57 -23.19 -3.01
N LYS A 168 14.15 -23.28 -1.74
CA LYS A 168 13.00 -22.55 -1.19
C LYS A 168 13.37 -21.17 -0.64
N LEU A 169 14.67 -20.87 -0.52
CA LEU A 169 15.11 -19.53 -0.14
C LEU A 169 14.92 -18.56 -1.32
N PRO A 170 14.52 -17.29 -1.07
CA PRO A 170 14.40 -16.29 -2.11
C PRO A 170 15.74 -16.03 -2.79
N ASP A 171 15.73 -15.66 -4.08
CA ASP A 171 16.96 -15.45 -4.87
C ASP A 171 17.87 -14.32 -4.34
N GLU A 172 17.34 -13.39 -3.52
CA GLU A 172 18.16 -12.41 -2.78
C GLU A 172 19.07 -13.05 -1.70
N TYR A 173 18.90 -14.36 -1.44
CA TYR A 173 19.55 -15.11 -0.37
C TYR A 173 20.11 -16.47 -0.78
N ARG A 174 20.03 -16.84 -2.06
CA ARG A 174 20.81 -17.95 -2.65
C ARG A 174 22.24 -17.50 -2.93
#